data_AF-A0A453PI97-F1
#
_entry.id   AF-A0A453PI97-F1
#
_cell.length_a   1.000
_cell.length_b   1.000
_cell.length_c   1.000
_cell.angle_alpha   90.00
_cell.angle_beta   90.00
_cell.angle_gamma   90.00
#
_symmetry.space_group_name_H-M   'P 1'
#
loop_
_entity.id
_entity.type
_entity.pdbx_description
1 polymer ?
#
loop_
_entity_poly.entity_id
_entity_poly.type
_entity_poly.pdbx_seq_one_letter_code
_entity_poly.pdbx_strand_id
1 'polypeptide(L)'
;VGHPFRTCRGMSSDKRPRIPHDQRFEVPRIPALVELCIQAGLDLPEYPTKRRRKPIVKIGRKEFVDANEDDLPDPEPDKFKEPILEEVSDDEITPPSSPEETAALAEETLKMWETLRNGALRLMKRYSVRVCGYCPEVHIGASGHKARNCGAFKHQQRNGQHGWQAAVLDDLIPPRYVWHMPESGELQKELKIFYGQAPAVVEICIQGGAQVPEKYKATMRLDIGIPSSLKEAEMVV
;
A
#
# COMPACT_ATOMS: atom_id res chain seq x y z
N VAL A 1 -16.86 23.54 -11.17
CA VAL A 1 -15.79 24.46 -10.70
C VAL A 1 -14.80 23.63 -9.88
N GLY A 2 -13.94 22.89 -10.57
CA GLY A 2 -13.03 21.94 -9.93
C GLY A 2 -11.87 22.67 -9.26
N HIS A 3 -11.77 22.56 -7.95
CA HIS A 3 -10.52 22.90 -7.28
C HIS A 3 -9.47 21.86 -7.70
N PRO A 4 -8.28 22.26 -8.17
CA PRO A 4 -7.26 21.30 -8.55
C PRO A 4 -6.93 20.45 -7.32
N PHE A 5 -7.04 19.13 -7.46
CA PHE A 5 -6.53 18.16 -6.49
C PHE A 5 -5.06 18.50 -6.23
N ARG A 6 -4.79 19.23 -5.14
CA ARG A 6 -3.43 19.56 -4.72
C ARG A 6 -2.86 18.35 -4.00
N THR A 7 -2.53 17.31 -4.75
CA THR A 7 -1.53 16.35 -4.25
C THR A 7 -0.23 17.12 -4.00
N CYS A 8 0.57 16.71 -3.02
CA CYS A 8 1.80 17.40 -2.63
C CYS A 8 2.88 17.45 -3.75
N ARG A 9 2.56 16.99 -4.97
CA ARG A 9 3.44 16.97 -6.13
C ARG A 9 3.85 18.38 -6.55
N GLY A 10 5.17 18.59 -6.59
CA GLY A 10 5.79 19.74 -7.26
C GLY A 10 5.87 21.05 -6.49
N MET A 11 5.61 21.08 -5.18
CA MET A 11 5.63 22.35 -4.43
C MET A 11 6.89 22.47 -3.58
N SER A 12 7.71 23.46 -3.91
CA SER A 12 8.89 23.87 -3.14
C SER A 12 8.59 23.91 -1.64
N SER A 13 9.43 23.21 -0.88
CA SER A 13 9.26 22.90 0.54
C SER A 13 9.36 24.11 1.50
N ASP A 14 9.36 25.35 1.00
CA ASP A 14 9.81 26.50 1.79
C ASP A 14 8.93 27.77 1.67
N LYS A 15 7.79 27.70 0.96
CA LYS A 15 6.89 28.86 0.77
C LYS A 15 5.38 28.58 0.74
N ARG A 16 4.88 27.43 1.23
CA ARG A 16 3.46 27.34 1.60
C ARG A 16 3.27 27.74 3.07
N PRO A 17 2.18 28.45 3.42
CA PRO A 17 1.81 28.62 4.81
C PRO A 17 1.77 27.24 5.46
N ARG A 18 2.35 27.14 6.66
CA ARG A 18 2.25 25.94 7.52
C ARG A 18 0.81 25.47 7.45
N ILE A 19 0.55 24.23 7.01
CA ILE A 19 -0.78 23.63 7.15
C ILE A 19 -1.10 23.69 8.64
N PRO A 20 -2.00 24.59 9.07
CA PRO A 20 -2.35 24.69 10.47
C PRO A 20 -3.12 23.43 10.87
N HIS A 21 -3.18 23.17 12.17
CA HIS A 21 -3.66 21.89 12.70
C HIS A 21 -5.11 21.60 12.29
N ASP A 22 -5.93 22.63 12.15
CA ASP A 22 -7.30 22.62 11.64
C ASP A 22 -7.37 22.18 10.16
N GLN A 23 -6.49 22.70 9.29
CA GLN A 23 -6.51 22.40 7.85
C GLN A 23 -5.86 21.06 7.48
N ARG A 24 -5.34 20.30 8.46
CA ARG A 24 -4.63 19.03 8.19
C ARG A 24 -5.52 17.96 7.57
N PHE A 25 -6.84 18.10 7.71
CA PHE A 25 -7.84 17.19 7.15
C PHE A 25 -8.53 17.75 5.90
N GLU A 26 -8.26 19.02 5.55
CA GLU A 26 -8.84 19.67 4.37
C GLU A 26 -8.12 19.28 3.07
N VAL A 27 -6.91 18.72 3.19
CA VAL A 27 -6.16 18.24 2.03
C VAL A 27 -6.62 16.81 1.71
N PRO A 28 -7.16 16.56 0.50
CA PRO A 28 -7.52 15.22 0.07
C PRO A 28 -6.34 14.27 0.19
N ARG A 29 -6.57 13.13 0.84
CA ARG A 29 -5.58 12.05 0.96
C ARG A 29 -5.92 10.99 -0.08
N ILE A 30 -4.88 10.35 -0.59
CA ILE A 30 -5.00 9.30 -1.59
C ILE A 30 -4.18 8.10 -1.09
N PRO A 31 -4.61 6.85 -1.34
CA PRO A 31 -3.83 5.68 -0.96
C PRO A 31 -2.41 5.74 -1.53
N ALA A 32 -1.42 5.34 -0.73
CA ALA A 32 -0.01 5.47 -1.12
C ALA A 32 0.33 4.68 -2.40
N LEU A 33 -0.31 3.51 -2.59
CA LEU A 33 -0.14 2.70 -3.79
C LEU A 33 -0.73 3.41 -5.03
N VAL A 34 -1.88 4.06 -4.89
CA VAL A 34 -2.49 4.86 -5.97
C VAL A 34 -1.59 6.04 -6.33
N GLU A 35 -1.06 6.76 -5.35
CA GLU A 35 -0.12 7.86 -5.60
C GLU A 35 1.13 7.35 -6.32
N LEU A 36 1.67 6.20 -5.90
CA LEU A 36 2.82 5.56 -6.54
C LEU A 36 2.53 5.24 -8.02
N CYS A 37 1.38 4.65 -8.33
CA CYS A 37 0.97 4.37 -9.70
C CYS A 37 0.79 5.64 -10.53
N ILE A 38 0.18 6.70 -9.97
CA ILE A 38 0.05 7.98 -10.67
C ILE A 38 1.45 8.59 -10.93
N GLN A 39 2.43 8.43 -10.02
CA GLN A 39 3.82 8.87 -10.28
C GLN A 39 4.47 8.04 -11.38
N ALA A 40 4.09 6.77 -11.49
CA ALA A 40 4.55 5.84 -12.53
C ALA A 40 4.02 6.14 -13.93
N GLY A 41 2.94 6.92 -14.06
CA GLY A 41 2.36 7.26 -15.36
C GLY A 41 0.84 7.04 -15.46
N LEU A 42 0.23 6.39 -14.47
CA LEU A 42 -1.20 6.13 -14.46
C LEU A 42 -1.99 7.44 -14.35
N ASP A 43 -2.91 7.66 -15.28
CA ASP A 43 -3.81 8.81 -15.26
C ASP A 43 -5.19 8.38 -14.73
N LEU A 44 -5.57 8.99 -13.60
CA LEU A 44 -6.84 8.74 -12.93
C LEU A 44 -7.75 9.97 -13.04
N PRO A 45 -8.95 9.87 -13.65
CA PRO A 45 -9.88 10.98 -13.76
C PRO A 45 -10.25 11.61 -12.41
N GLU A 46 -10.35 10.79 -11.35
CA GLU A 46 -10.68 11.23 -9.99
C GLU A 46 -9.53 11.99 -9.33
N TYR A 47 -8.29 11.76 -9.79
CA TYR A 47 -7.06 12.36 -9.25
C TYR A 47 -6.25 13.07 -10.34
N PRO A 48 -6.80 14.17 -10.91
CA PRO A 48 -6.16 14.86 -12.04
C PRO A 48 -4.77 15.37 -11.64
N THR A 49 -3.76 14.92 -12.37
CA THR A 49 -2.37 15.23 -12.06
C THR A 49 -1.73 16.01 -13.21
N LYS A 50 -1.16 17.19 -12.90
CA LYS A 50 -0.42 17.97 -13.88
C LYS A 50 0.96 17.35 -14.12
N ARG A 51 1.13 16.69 -15.28
CA ARG A 51 2.44 16.20 -15.75
C ARG A 51 3.15 17.31 -16.49
N ARG A 52 4.24 17.82 -15.90
CA ARG A 52 5.03 18.91 -16.50
C ARG A 52 5.94 18.34 -17.57
N ARG A 53 5.83 18.85 -18.79
CA ARG A 53 6.72 18.51 -19.90
C ARG A 53 7.92 19.45 -19.96
N LYS A 54 7.80 20.62 -19.32
CA LYS A 54 8.92 21.55 -19.12
C LYS A 54 9.29 21.70 -17.63
N PRO A 55 10.58 21.96 -17.34
CA PRO A 55 11.02 22.32 -16.00
C PRO A 55 10.28 23.55 -15.48
N ILE A 56 10.08 23.59 -14.17
CA ILE A 56 9.49 24.76 -13.50
C ILE A 56 10.52 25.90 -13.52
N VAL A 57 10.09 27.10 -13.91
CA VAL A 57 10.94 28.29 -13.96
C VAL A 57 11.04 28.90 -12.56
N LYS A 58 12.26 29.12 -12.08
CA LYS A 58 12.52 29.82 -10.83
C LYS A 58 12.67 31.32 -11.11
N ILE A 59 11.73 32.12 -10.66
CA ILE A 59 11.72 33.59 -10.87
C ILE A 59 12.36 34.34 -9.69
N GLY A 60 12.33 33.73 -8.50
CA GLY A 60 12.92 34.33 -7.30
C GLY A 60 13.50 33.30 -6.35
N ARG A 61 14.03 33.75 -5.20
CA ARG A 61 14.67 32.85 -4.21
C ARG A 61 13.76 31.68 -3.78
N LYS A 62 12.44 31.88 -3.80
CA LYS A 62 11.43 30.88 -3.45
C LYS A 62 10.17 30.94 -4.34
N GLU A 63 10.20 31.67 -5.44
CA GLU A 63 9.07 31.83 -6.37
C GLU A 63 9.32 31.03 -7.64
N PHE A 64 8.29 30.27 -8.02
CA PHE A 64 8.33 29.31 -9.10
C PHE A 64 7.08 29.49 -9.95
N VAL A 65 7.25 29.48 -11.27
CA VAL A 65 6.18 29.57 -12.25
C VAL A 65 6.33 28.42 -13.23
N ASP A 66 5.20 27.90 -13.69
CA ASP A 66 5.20 26.87 -14.70
C ASP A 66 5.74 27.45 -16.01
N ALA A 67 6.66 26.73 -16.66
CA ALA A 67 7.08 27.10 -18.00
C ALA A 67 5.87 27.08 -18.95
N ASN A 68 5.83 28.02 -19.90
CA ASN A 68 4.84 27.98 -20.96
C ASN A 68 5.08 26.71 -21.81
N GLU A 69 4.05 25.89 -21.97
CA GLU A 69 4.04 24.65 -22.76
C GLU A 69 3.23 24.77 -24.08
N ASP A 70 2.76 25.97 -24.45
CA ASP A 70 1.95 26.24 -25.66
C ASP A 70 2.68 25.91 -26.97
N ASP A 71 4.02 25.95 -26.95
CA ASP A 71 4.91 25.60 -28.05
C ASP A 71 5.20 24.09 -28.15
N LEU A 72 4.73 23.28 -27.20
CA LEU A 72 4.84 21.84 -27.28
C LEU A 72 3.71 21.26 -28.14
N PRO A 73 3.97 20.19 -28.90
CA PRO A 73 2.91 19.49 -29.62
C PRO A 73 1.86 18.98 -28.62
N ASP A 74 0.63 18.82 -29.10
CA ASP A 74 -0.43 18.20 -28.31
C ASP A 74 0.03 16.83 -27.80
N PRO A 75 -0.29 16.48 -26.54
CA PRO A 75 0.06 15.17 -26.02
C PRO A 75 -0.59 14.08 -26.88
N GLU A 76 0.18 13.08 -27.27
CA GLU A 76 -0.39 11.89 -27.88
C GLU A 76 -1.44 11.29 -26.94
N PRO A 77 -2.58 10.79 -27.46
CA PRO A 77 -3.55 10.10 -26.64
C PRO A 77 -2.85 8.93 -25.95
N ASP A 78 -2.95 8.90 -24.62
CA ASP A 78 -2.33 7.86 -23.83
C ASP A 78 -2.89 6.50 -24.24
N LYS A 79 -2.00 5.68 -24.80
CA LYS A 79 -2.28 4.33 -25.31
C LYS A 79 -2.68 3.37 -24.18
N PHE A 80 -2.43 3.76 -22.93
CA PHE A 80 -2.72 2.99 -21.72
C PHE A 80 -3.86 3.60 -20.90
N LYS A 81 -4.72 4.43 -21.50
CA LYS A 81 -6.04 4.77 -20.94
C LYS A 81 -6.96 3.54 -20.96
N GLU A 82 -6.53 2.48 -20.30
CA GLU A 82 -7.46 1.46 -19.85
C GLU A 82 -8.21 2.06 -18.67
N PRO A 83 -9.55 2.07 -18.69
CA PRO A 83 -10.31 2.43 -17.51
C PRO A 83 -9.89 1.48 -16.39
N ILE A 84 -9.49 2.05 -15.26
CA ILE A 84 -9.32 1.25 -14.05
C ILE A 84 -10.68 0.67 -13.72
N LEU A 85 -10.74 -0.63 -13.44
CA LEU A 85 -11.96 -1.26 -12.98
C LEU A 85 -12.51 -0.45 -11.80
N GLU A 86 -13.75 0.02 -11.93
CA GLU A 86 -14.46 0.61 -10.80
C GLU A 86 -14.51 -0.42 -9.67
N GLU A 87 -14.40 0.05 -8.42
CA GLU A 87 -14.61 -0.82 -7.27
C GLU A 87 -16.01 -1.44 -7.42
N VAL A 88 -16.05 -2.78 -7.48
CA VAL A 88 -17.30 -3.53 -7.54
C VAL A 88 -18.10 -3.22 -6.29
N SER A 89 -19.37 -2.85 -6.45
CA SER A 89 -20.23 -2.55 -5.30
C SER A 89 -20.42 -3.81 -4.44
N ASP A 90 -20.53 -3.65 -3.12
CA ASP A 90 -20.72 -4.80 -2.21
C ASP A 90 -21.97 -5.64 -2.59
N ASP A 91 -22.99 -4.99 -3.19
CA ASP A 91 -24.23 -5.64 -3.65
C ASP A 91 -24.02 -6.53 -4.90
N GLU A 92 -22.96 -6.30 -5.67
CA GLU A 92 -22.60 -7.10 -6.86
C GLU A 92 -21.70 -8.29 -6.52
N ILE A 93 -21.15 -8.35 -5.30
CA ILE A 93 -20.25 -9.42 -4.87
C ILE A 93 -21.07 -10.68 -4.53
N THR A 94 -21.03 -11.67 -5.42
CA THR A 94 -21.62 -12.98 -5.18
C THR A 94 -20.58 -13.96 -4.64
N PRO A 95 -20.87 -14.73 -3.57
CA PRO A 95 -19.96 -15.77 -3.10
C PRO A 95 -19.87 -16.92 -4.11
N PRO A 96 -18.74 -17.64 -4.17
CA PRO A 96 -18.62 -18.83 -5.02
C PRO A 96 -19.65 -19.89 -4.60
N SER A 97 -20.20 -20.59 -5.58
CA SER A 97 -21.29 -21.55 -5.40
C SER A 97 -20.82 -23.00 -5.26
N SER A 98 -19.56 -23.30 -5.60
CA SER A 98 -18.97 -24.65 -5.45
C SER A 98 -17.56 -24.61 -4.87
N PRO A 99 -17.07 -25.73 -4.29
CA PRO A 99 -15.67 -25.85 -3.86
C PRO A 99 -14.67 -25.63 -4.99
N GLU A 100 -14.97 -26.10 -6.21
CA GLU A 100 -14.10 -25.92 -7.38
C GLU A 100 -14.01 -24.44 -7.79
N GLU A 101 -15.15 -23.74 -7.77
CA GLU A 101 -15.19 -22.29 -8.02
C GLU A 101 -14.45 -21.51 -6.94
N THR A 102 -14.61 -21.90 -5.67
CA THR A 102 -13.90 -21.30 -4.53
C THR A 102 -12.39 -21.45 -4.70
N ALA A 103 -11.92 -22.65 -5.07
CA ALA A 103 -10.50 -22.92 -5.29
C ALA A 103 -9.93 -22.14 -6.48
N ALA A 104 -10.67 -22.06 -7.59
CA ALA A 104 -10.26 -21.26 -8.75
C ALA A 104 -10.14 -19.77 -8.39
N LEU A 105 -11.13 -19.21 -7.69
CA LEU A 105 -11.12 -17.82 -7.26
C LEU A 105 -9.99 -17.54 -6.26
N ALA A 106 -9.72 -18.47 -5.35
CA ALA A 106 -8.64 -18.35 -4.39
C ALA A 106 -7.25 -18.33 -5.08
N GLU A 107 -7.03 -19.22 -6.05
CA GLU A 107 -5.78 -19.28 -6.81
C GLU A 107 -5.57 -18.00 -7.63
N GLU A 108 -6.62 -17.50 -8.29
CA GLU A 108 -6.59 -16.24 -9.03
C GLU A 108 -6.30 -15.05 -8.09
N THR A 109 -6.99 -14.97 -6.96
CA THR A 109 -6.80 -13.92 -5.96
C THR A 109 -5.37 -13.89 -5.45
N LEU A 110 -4.80 -15.06 -5.14
CA LEU A 110 -3.42 -15.19 -4.69
C LEU A 110 -2.43 -14.73 -5.76
N LYS A 111 -2.63 -15.12 -7.01
CA LYS A 111 -1.82 -14.67 -8.15
C LYS A 111 -1.90 -13.15 -8.35
N MET A 112 -3.08 -12.55 -8.23
CA MET A 112 -3.26 -11.10 -8.33
C MET A 112 -2.59 -10.37 -7.17
N TRP A 113 -2.71 -10.89 -5.95
CA TRP A 113 -2.03 -10.36 -4.76
C TRP A 113 -0.51 -10.35 -4.94
N GLU A 114 0.07 -11.44 -5.45
CA GLU A 114 1.51 -11.49 -5.74
C GLU A 114 1.92 -10.54 -6.85
N THR A 115 1.11 -10.43 -7.91
CA THR A 115 1.34 -9.50 -9.02
C THR A 115 1.35 -8.06 -8.53
N LEU A 116 0.38 -7.67 -7.69
CA LEU A 116 0.29 -6.36 -7.06
C LEU A 116 1.55 -6.04 -6.24
N ARG A 117 1.94 -6.97 -5.35
CA ARG A 117 3.12 -6.81 -4.48
C ARG A 117 4.42 -6.69 -5.28
N ASN A 118 4.59 -7.52 -6.31
CA ASN A 118 5.76 -7.49 -7.18
C ASN A 118 5.80 -6.21 -8.03
N GLY A 119 4.66 -5.76 -8.55
CA GLY A 119 4.51 -4.50 -9.27
C GLY A 119 4.88 -3.31 -8.40
N ALA A 120 4.33 -3.24 -7.18
CA ALA A 120 4.65 -2.21 -6.20
C ALA A 120 6.15 -2.18 -5.87
N LEU A 121 6.76 -3.36 -5.63
CA LEU A 121 8.20 -3.45 -5.36
C LEU A 121 9.05 -2.94 -6.53
N ARG A 122 8.66 -3.22 -7.78
CA ARG A 122 9.34 -2.70 -8.97
C ARG A 122 9.22 -1.18 -9.07
N LEU A 123 8.05 -0.61 -8.76
CA LEU A 123 7.86 0.84 -8.74
C LEU A 123 8.69 1.51 -7.64
N MET A 124 8.79 0.90 -6.46
CA MET A 124 9.62 1.40 -5.34
C MET A 124 11.12 1.45 -5.68
N LYS A 125 11.60 0.67 -6.66
CA LYS A 125 12.99 0.78 -7.15
C LYS A 125 13.24 2.06 -7.95
N ARG A 126 12.20 2.65 -8.55
CA ARG A 126 12.29 3.86 -9.38
C ARG A 126 11.82 5.11 -8.65
N TYR A 127 10.76 4.99 -7.85
CA TYR A 127 10.15 6.10 -7.13
C TYR A 127 10.45 5.96 -5.64
N SER A 128 10.95 7.03 -5.03
CA SER A 128 11.23 7.04 -3.60
C SER A 128 9.93 6.99 -2.80
N VAL A 129 9.85 6.08 -1.84
CA VAL A 129 8.76 5.99 -0.88
C VAL A 129 9.33 6.22 0.52
N ARG A 130 8.68 7.09 1.29
CA ARG A 130 9.04 7.45 2.66
C ARG A 130 7.91 7.05 3.59
N VAL A 131 8.25 6.47 4.73
CA VAL A 131 7.29 6.16 5.79
C VAL A 131 7.69 6.89 7.06
N CYS A 132 6.73 7.27 7.88
CA CYS A 132 7.00 7.78 9.21
C CYS A 132 7.21 6.60 10.18
N GLY A 133 8.34 6.53 10.86
CA GLY A 133 8.61 5.46 11.84
C GLY A 133 7.76 5.49 13.12
N TYR A 134 6.79 6.40 13.22
CA TYR A 134 5.95 6.57 14.40
C TYR A 134 4.44 6.47 14.14
N CYS A 135 4.00 6.76 12.92
CA CYS A 135 2.59 6.72 12.55
C CYS A 135 2.42 6.13 11.14
N PRO A 136 1.21 5.70 10.75
CA PRO A 136 0.97 5.06 9.44
C PRO A 136 1.09 5.96 8.20
N GLU A 137 1.74 7.12 8.31
CA GLU A 137 1.86 8.07 7.20
C GLU A 137 2.92 7.60 6.20
N VAL A 138 2.55 7.57 4.92
CA VAL A 138 3.41 7.24 3.78
C VAL A 138 3.43 8.42 2.82
N HIS A 139 4.60 8.72 2.28
CA HIS A 139 4.84 9.77 1.31
C HIS A 139 5.58 9.23 0.10
N ILE A 140 5.04 9.44 -1.09
CA ILE A 140 5.71 9.11 -2.35
C ILE A 140 6.49 10.33 -2.83
N GLY A 141 7.81 10.27 -2.77
CA GLY A 141 8.70 11.35 -3.15
C GLY A 141 10.10 11.21 -2.54
N ALA A 142 11.07 11.93 -3.10
CA ALA A 142 12.47 11.88 -2.69
C ALA A 142 12.67 12.24 -1.20
N SER A 143 11.85 13.15 -0.67
CA SER A 143 11.89 13.59 0.73
C SER A 143 10.48 13.67 1.28
N GLY A 144 10.28 13.19 2.50
CA GLY A 144 8.99 13.24 3.17
C GLY A 144 8.48 14.68 3.36
N HIS A 145 7.17 14.84 3.52
CA HIS A 145 6.57 16.17 3.64
C HIS A 145 6.91 16.85 4.99
N LYS A 146 6.84 18.18 5.01
CA LYS A 146 7.11 18.99 6.23
C LYS A 146 5.88 19.26 7.09
N ALA A 147 4.69 18.75 6.74
CA ALA A 147 3.50 18.92 7.56
C ALA A 147 3.71 18.39 9.00
N ARG A 148 3.24 19.15 9.99
CA ARG A 148 3.41 18.88 11.42
C ARG A 148 2.16 18.25 12.03
N ASN A 149 1.66 17.21 11.40
CA ASN A 149 0.42 16.51 11.75
C ASN A 149 0.65 15.09 12.26
N CYS A 150 1.89 14.70 12.59
CA CYS A 150 2.14 13.42 13.22
C CYS A 150 1.50 13.40 14.62
N GLY A 151 0.53 12.50 14.83
CA GLY A 151 -0.18 12.32 16.11
C GLY A 151 0.36 11.17 16.97
N ALA A 152 1.47 10.57 16.59
CA ALA A 152 2.03 9.41 17.30
C ALA A 152 2.54 9.74 18.71
N PHE A 153 2.85 8.71 19.50
CA PHE A 153 3.44 8.85 20.82
C PHE A 153 4.64 9.81 20.83
N LYS A 154 4.70 10.69 21.84
CA LYS A 154 5.71 11.75 21.99
C LYS A 154 5.79 12.77 20.83
N HIS A 155 4.73 12.93 20.03
CA HIS A 155 4.73 13.93 18.95
C HIS A 155 4.95 15.37 19.43
N GLN A 156 4.56 15.72 20.67
CA GLN A 156 4.81 17.05 21.25
C GLN A 156 6.30 17.39 21.32
N GLN A 157 7.14 16.41 21.70
CA GLN A 157 8.60 16.56 21.73
C GLN A 157 9.20 16.74 20.33
N ARG A 158 8.51 16.24 19.31
CA ARG A 158 8.88 16.38 17.88
C ARG A 158 8.10 17.50 17.18
N ASN A 159 7.36 18.32 17.92
CA ASN A 159 6.52 19.40 17.38
C ASN A 159 5.60 18.93 16.22
N GLY A 160 5.03 17.72 16.35
CA GLY A 160 4.17 17.11 15.33
C GLY A 160 4.88 16.71 14.03
N GLN A 161 6.20 16.79 13.94
CA GLN A 161 6.96 16.38 12.75
C GLN A 161 6.93 14.86 12.56
N HIS A 162 7.13 14.41 11.33
CA HIS A 162 7.27 13.00 10.99
C HIS A 162 8.73 12.55 11.04
N GLY A 163 8.96 11.32 11.47
CA GLY A 163 10.27 10.67 11.44
C GLY A 163 10.43 9.87 10.15
N TRP A 164 10.75 10.55 9.06
CA TRP A 164 10.82 9.94 7.74
C TRP A 164 12.00 8.98 7.60
N GLN A 165 11.74 7.79 7.09
CA GLN A 165 12.73 6.79 6.68
C GLN A 165 12.39 6.24 5.28
N ALA A 166 13.32 5.50 4.68
CA ALA A 166 13.03 4.76 3.45
C ALA A 166 12.03 3.64 3.77
N ALA A 167 10.99 3.51 2.94
CA ALA A 167 9.98 2.46 3.11
C ALA A 167 10.44 1.14 2.47
N VAL A 168 10.04 0.02 3.07
CA VAL A 168 10.03 -1.31 2.44
C VAL A 168 8.62 -1.65 1.94
N LEU A 169 8.47 -2.75 1.21
CA LEU A 169 7.19 -3.14 0.64
C LEU A 169 6.08 -3.29 1.69
N ASP A 170 6.42 -3.81 2.87
CA ASP A 170 5.46 -3.98 3.97
C ASP A 170 5.06 -2.67 4.65
N ASP A 171 5.80 -1.58 4.47
CA ASP A 171 5.34 -0.25 4.89
C ASP A 171 4.28 0.31 3.93
N LEU A 172 4.39 -0.04 2.64
CA LEU A 172 3.47 0.40 1.59
C LEU A 172 2.21 -0.48 1.52
N ILE A 173 2.37 -1.79 1.71
CA ILE A 173 1.30 -2.80 1.72
C ILE A 173 1.44 -3.62 3.02
N PRO A 174 0.95 -3.09 4.16
CA PRO A 174 1.09 -3.74 5.46
C PRO A 174 0.41 -5.11 5.49
N PRO A 175 1.15 -6.21 5.71
CA PRO A 175 0.54 -7.51 5.89
C PRO A 175 -0.17 -7.58 7.24
N ARG A 176 -1.39 -8.12 7.26
CA ARG A 176 -2.05 -8.57 8.49
C ARG A 176 -1.79 -10.05 8.67
N TYR A 177 -0.94 -10.43 9.61
CA TYR A 177 -0.66 -11.84 9.86
C TYR A 177 -1.76 -12.48 10.71
N VAL A 178 -2.13 -13.70 10.32
CA VAL A 178 -3.05 -14.57 11.03
C VAL A 178 -2.38 -15.92 11.28
N TRP A 179 -2.90 -16.67 12.25
CA TRP A 179 -2.46 -18.04 12.48
C TRP A 179 -2.94 -18.93 11.36
N HIS A 180 -2.06 -19.78 10.85
CA HIS A 180 -2.44 -20.80 9.88
C HIS A 180 -3.29 -21.86 10.57
N MET A 181 -4.49 -22.12 10.05
CA MET A 181 -5.40 -23.12 10.61
C MET A 181 -5.13 -24.49 9.97
N PRO A 182 -4.80 -25.53 10.75
CA PRO A 182 -4.66 -26.88 10.23
C PRO A 182 -6.00 -27.40 9.71
N GLU A 183 -5.98 -28.30 8.73
CA GLU A 183 -7.19 -28.96 8.21
C GLU A 183 -7.99 -29.70 9.30
N SER A 184 -7.32 -30.10 10.39
CA SER A 184 -7.86 -30.97 11.43
C SER A 184 -8.65 -30.28 12.55
N GLY A 185 -8.80 -28.95 12.55
CA GLY A 185 -9.71 -28.28 13.50
C GLY A 185 -9.21 -26.97 14.13
N GLU A 186 -9.72 -26.70 15.34
CA GLU A 186 -9.54 -25.41 16.03
C GLU A 186 -8.15 -25.24 16.65
N LEU A 187 -7.69 -23.99 16.68
CA LEU A 187 -6.42 -23.61 17.31
C LEU A 187 -6.54 -23.68 18.84
N GLN A 188 -5.66 -24.44 19.48
CA GLN A 188 -5.53 -24.52 20.93
C GLN A 188 -4.48 -23.54 21.42
N LYS A 189 -4.81 -22.74 22.44
CA LYS A 189 -3.90 -21.71 22.98
C LYS A 189 -2.57 -22.31 23.46
N GLU A 190 -2.64 -23.52 24.00
CA GLU A 190 -1.54 -24.28 24.57
C GLU A 190 -0.55 -24.75 23.49
N LEU A 191 -1.01 -24.92 22.25
CA LEU A 191 -0.21 -25.37 21.10
C LEU A 191 0.27 -24.21 20.22
N LYS A 192 0.10 -22.95 20.65
CA LYS A 192 0.45 -21.76 19.89
C LYS A 192 1.88 -21.76 19.35
N ILE A 193 2.82 -22.38 20.06
CA ILE A 193 4.23 -22.44 19.66
C ILE A 193 4.47 -23.33 18.44
N PHE A 194 3.53 -24.21 18.09
CA PHE A 194 3.61 -25.11 16.94
C PHE A 194 2.98 -24.52 15.68
N TYR A 195 2.05 -23.57 15.83
CA TYR A 195 1.37 -22.96 14.70
C TYR A 195 2.27 -21.99 13.94
N GLY A 196 2.11 -21.97 12.61
CA GLY A 196 2.67 -20.96 11.73
C GLY A 196 1.72 -19.78 11.53
N GLN A 197 2.22 -18.79 10.79
CA GLN A 197 1.48 -17.59 10.43
C GLN A 197 1.62 -17.28 8.95
N ALA A 198 0.59 -16.68 8.38
CA ALA A 198 0.57 -16.17 7.02
C ALA A 198 -0.13 -14.81 6.97
N PRO A 199 0.15 -13.97 5.94
CA PRO A 199 -0.71 -12.83 5.66
C PRO A 199 -2.16 -13.28 5.44
N ALA A 200 -3.15 -12.52 5.91
CA ALA A 200 -4.56 -12.88 5.89
C ALA A 200 -5.07 -13.21 4.48
N VAL A 201 -4.62 -12.47 3.47
CA VAL A 201 -4.94 -12.72 2.05
C VAL A 201 -4.39 -14.07 1.58
N VAL A 202 -3.23 -14.48 2.10
CA VAL A 202 -2.63 -15.77 1.76
C VAL A 202 -3.39 -16.90 2.46
N GLU A 203 -3.68 -16.75 3.75
CA GLU A 203 -4.42 -17.74 4.53
C GLU A 203 -5.82 -18.00 3.95
N ILE A 204 -6.59 -16.94 3.65
CA ILE A 204 -7.94 -17.11 3.09
C ILE A 204 -7.92 -17.80 1.73
N CYS A 205 -6.93 -17.54 0.89
CA CYS A 205 -6.80 -18.24 -0.39
C CYS A 205 -6.45 -19.71 -0.19
N ILE A 206 -5.56 -20.02 0.74
CA ILE A 206 -5.16 -21.41 1.02
C ILE A 206 -6.34 -22.21 1.60
N GLN A 207 -7.11 -21.63 2.53
CA GLN A 207 -8.36 -22.23 3.01
C GLN A 207 -9.40 -22.38 1.90
N GLY A 208 -9.39 -21.48 0.91
CA GLY A 208 -10.20 -21.59 -0.29
C GLY A 208 -9.76 -22.69 -1.27
N GLY A 209 -8.60 -23.34 -1.05
CA GLY A 209 -8.08 -24.41 -1.90
C GLY A 209 -6.92 -24.01 -2.81
N ALA A 210 -6.37 -22.79 -2.67
CA ALA A 210 -5.19 -22.37 -3.42
C ALA A 210 -3.92 -23.11 -2.96
N GLN A 211 -3.00 -23.34 -3.89
CA GLN A 211 -1.72 -23.97 -3.56
C GLN A 211 -0.84 -23.03 -2.75
N VAL A 212 -0.20 -23.54 -1.70
CA VAL A 212 0.68 -22.74 -0.85
C VAL A 212 1.96 -22.36 -1.61
N PRO A 213 2.23 -21.06 -1.82
CA PRO A 213 3.48 -20.62 -2.45
C PRO A 213 4.69 -20.94 -1.58
N GLU A 214 5.79 -21.35 -2.19
CA GLU A 214 7.00 -21.81 -1.49
C GLU A 214 7.51 -20.84 -0.42
N LYS A 215 7.46 -19.53 -0.71
CA LYS A 215 7.92 -18.48 0.19
C LYS A 215 7.14 -18.37 1.51
N TYR A 216 5.92 -18.91 1.56
CA TYR A 216 5.06 -18.88 2.76
C TYR A 216 5.12 -20.18 3.56
N LYS A 217 5.59 -21.29 2.99
CA LYS A 217 5.63 -22.59 3.68
C LYS A 217 6.37 -22.54 5.01
N ALA A 218 7.53 -21.87 5.03
CA ALA A 218 8.35 -21.71 6.23
C ALA A 218 7.65 -20.89 7.32
N THR A 219 6.97 -19.79 6.95
CA THR A 219 6.23 -18.98 7.95
C THR A 219 4.99 -19.69 8.44
N MET A 220 4.36 -20.49 7.58
CA MET A 220 3.20 -21.33 7.90
C MET A 220 3.56 -22.61 8.65
N ARG A 221 4.86 -22.95 8.76
CA ARG A 221 5.36 -24.11 9.51
C ARG A 221 4.72 -25.44 9.08
N LEU A 222 4.51 -25.61 7.78
CA LEU A 222 3.90 -26.82 7.22
C LEU A 222 4.78 -28.07 7.38
N ASP A 223 6.05 -27.88 7.74
CA ASP A 223 7.02 -28.92 8.05
C ASP A 223 7.02 -29.34 9.52
N ILE A 224 6.24 -28.67 10.37
CA ILE A 224 6.13 -28.97 11.80
C ILE A 224 4.88 -29.81 12.06
N GLY A 225 5.07 -31.01 12.60
CA GLY A 225 3.96 -31.82 13.11
C GLY A 225 3.31 -31.13 14.31
N ILE A 226 2.00 -30.86 14.21
CA ILE A 226 1.24 -30.26 15.30
C ILE A 226 0.78 -31.38 16.24
N PRO A 227 1.16 -31.36 17.53
CA PRO A 227 0.73 -32.37 18.49
C PRO A 227 -0.80 -32.39 18.63
N SER A 228 -1.38 -33.58 18.77
CA SER A 228 -2.82 -33.75 19.03
C SER A 228 -3.22 -33.39 20.46
N SER A 229 -2.26 -33.31 21.38
CA SER A 229 -2.49 -32.96 22.79
C SER A 229 -1.26 -32.31 23.43
N LEU A 230 -1.48 -31.62 24.55
CA LEU A 230 -0.41 -31.11 25.41
C LEU A 230 0.57 -32.20 25.86
N LYS A 231 0.05 -33.38 26.21
CA LYS A 231 0.88 -34.50 26.64
C LYS A 231 1.82 -34.97 25.52
N GLU A 232 1.35 -34.94 24.28
CA GLU A 232 2.19 -35.22 23.11
C GLU A 232 3.22 -34.12 22.91
N ALA A 233 2.83 -32.84 23.03
CA ALA A 233 3.75 -31.72 22.93
C ALA A 233 4.91 -31.80 23.95
N GLU A 234 4.64 -32.25 25.18
CA GLU A 234 5.66 -32.43 26.23
C GLU A 234 6.64 -33.58 25.95
N MET A 235 6.28 -34.55 25.10
CA MET A 235 7.16 -35.67 24.73
C MET A 235 8.18 -35.31 23.64
N VAL A 236 8.06 -34.14 23.01
CA VAL A 236 8.90 -33.68 21.88
C VAL A 236 10.03 -32.73 22.35
N VAL A 237 10.19 -32.53 23.67
CA VAL A 237 11.22 -31.67 24.30
C VAL A 237 12.51 -32.44 24.56
#